data_AF-A0A965XMI7-F1
#
_entry.id   AF-A0A965XMI7-F1
#
_cell.length_a   1.000
_cell.length_b   1.000
_cell.length_c   1.000
_cell.angle_alpha   90.00
_cell.angle_beta   90.00
_cell.angle_gamma   90.00
#
_symmetry.space_group_name_H-M   'P 1'
#
loop_
_entity.id
_entity.type
_entity.pdbx_description
1 polymer ?
#
loop_
_entity_poly.entity_id
_entity_poly.type
_entity_poly.pdbx_seq_one_letter_code
_entity_poly.pdbx_strand_id
1 'polypeptide(L)'
;MNVREEMLSPDEAIDRALLIGSRELVCWMENNDDEATELALERGRLMNHTFETPSDKSALSDKIKELAKLQTKITFEAKRLHGAIRDELTALRGQSRRISSYSQAAKVTPISSRFVNRAG
;
A
#
# COMPACT_ATOMS: atom_id res chain seq x y z
N MET A 1 -13.75 4.17 33.76
CA MET A 1 -12.54 3.58 34.41
C MET A 1 -11.37 4.36 33.87
N ASN A 2 -10.70 5.15 34.72
CA ASN A 2 -9.66 6.09 34.31
C ASN A 2 -8.38 5.28 34.04
N VAL A 3 -8.19 4.84 32.80
CA VAL A 3 -6.92 4.24 32.37
C VAL A 3 -5.96 5.41 32.31
N ARG A 4 -5.04 5.49 33.27
CA ARG A 4 -3.84 6.30 33.10
C ARG A 4 -3.27 5.91 31.75
N GLU A 5 -3.31 6.79 30.76
CA GLU A 5 -2.36 6.69 29.65
C GLU A 5 -1.00 6.59 30.33
N GLU A 6 -0.44 5.38 30.35
CA GLU A 6 0.95 5.20 30.75
C GLU A 6 1.75 6.07 29.78
N MET A 7 2.12 7.27 30.24
CA MET A 7 3.03 8.14 29.51
C MET A 7 4.35 7.38 29.44
N LEU A 8 4.53 6.62 28.36
CA LEU A 8 5.77 5.93 28.06
C LEU A 8 6.90 6.95 28.11
N SER A 9 8.05 6.54 28.64
CA SER A 9 9.24 7.37 28.47
C SER A 9 9.56 7.52 26.98
N PRO A 10 10.26 8.58 26.57
CA PRO A 10 10.66 8.77 25.17
C PRO A 10 11.45 7.60 24.60
N ASP A 11 12.21 6.91 25.45
CA ASP A 11 12.98 5.73 25.09
C ASP A 11 12.09 4.50 24.81
N GLU A 12 11.11 4.25 25.67
CA GLU A 12 10.15 3.15 25.47
C GLU A 12 9.20 3.45 24.30
N ALA A 13 8.84 4.72 24.09
CA ALA A 13 8.00 5.14 22.98
C ALA A 13 8.68 4.92 21.63
N ILE A 14 9.98 5.22 21.51
CA ILE A 14 10.73 5.00 20.27
C ILE A 14 10.96 3.51 19.99
N ASP A 15 11.19 2.68 21.03
CA ASP A 15 11.31 1.23 20.89
C ASP A 15 10.00 0.61 20.42
N ARG A 16 8.88 1.06 21.01
CA ARG A 16 7.55 0.63 20.59
C ARG A 16 7.24 1.09 19.15
N ALA A 17 7.65 2.29 18.76
CA ALA A 17 7.51 2.78 17.40
C ALA A 17 8.30 1.93 16.38
N LEU A 18 9.50 1.47 16.74
CA LEU A 18 10.30 0.56 15.91
C LEU A 18 9.65 -0.83 15.75
N LEU A 19 9.12 -1.37 16.84
CA LEU A 19 8.41 -2.65 16.82
C LEU A 19 7.16 -2.58 15.93
N ILE A 20 6.33 -1.56 16.15
CA ILE A 20 5.10 -1.33 15.36
C ILE A 20 5.45 -1.09 13.89
N GLY A 21 6.47 -0.29 13.60
CA GLY A 21 6.88 -0.04 12.21
C GLY A 21 7.41 -1.29 11.50
N SER A 22 8.01 -2.22 12.24
CA SER A 22 8.44 -3.52 11.66
C SER A 22 7.23 -4.39 11.30
N ARG A 23 6.19 -4.39 12.14
CA ARG A 23 4.93 -5.07 11.84
C ARG A 23 4.16 -4.39 10.70
N GLU A 24 4.12 -3.05 10.69
CA GLU A 24 3.55 -2.23 9.62
C GLU A 24 4.17 -2.61 8.27
N LEU A 25 5.50 -2.73 8.20
CA LEU A 25 6.21 -3.14 6.99
C LEU A 25 5.76 -4.52 6.49
N VAL A 26 5.55 -5.48 7.39
CA VAL A 26 5.04 -6.81 7.03
C VAL A 26 3.63 -6.71 6.44
N CYS A 27 2.73 -5.95 7.07
CA CYS A 27 1.38 -5.72 6.55
C CYS A 27 1.40 -5.11 5.14
N TRP A 28 2.29 -4.13 4.88
CA TRP A 28 2.48 -3.56 3.55
C TRP A 28 2.98 -4.60 2.52
N MET A 29 3.86 -5.52 2.92
CA MET A 29 4.34 -6.59 2.04
C MET A 29 3.24 -7.62 1.72
N GLU A 30 2.33 -7.85 2.66
CA GLU A 30 1.21 -8.79 2.55
C GLU A 30 -0.06 -8.18 1.92
N ASN A 31 -0.02 -6.89 1.54
CA ASN A 31 -1.17 -6.11 1.04
C ASN A 31 -2.35 -6.05 2.03
N ASN A 32 -2.05 -6.07 3.33
CA ASN A 32 -3.02 -5.86 4.39
C ASN A 32 -3.08 -4.36 4.75
N ASP A 33 -3.73 -3.58 3.89
CA ASP A 33 -3.73 -2.11 3.94
C ASP A 33 -4.41 -1.54 5.19
N ASP A 34 -5.47 -2.20 5.67
CA ASP A 34 -6.23 -1.74 6.85
C ASP A 34 -5.36 -1.81 8.11
N GLU A 35 -4.73 -2.96 8.36
CA GLU A 35 -3.84 -3.12 9.53
C GLU A 35 -2.58 -2.26 9.40
N ALA A 36 -2.01 -2.15 8.20
CA ALA A 36 -0.86 -1.28 7.97
C ALA A 36 -1.17 0.18 8.29
N THR A 37 -2.37 0.66 7.95
CA THR A 37 -2.81 2.03 8.23
C THR A 37 -2.96 2.29 9.73
N GLU A 38 -3.59 1.37 10.47
CA GLU A 38 -3.74 1.50 11.93
C GLU A 38 -2.38 1.51 12.65
N LEU A 39 -1.46 0.62 12.24
CA LEU A 39 -0.10 0.58 12.78
C LEU A 39 0.69 1.85 12.46
N ALA A 40 0.53 2.40 11.25
CA ALA A 40 1.17 3.66 10.85
C ALA A 40 0.68 4.84 11.73
N LEU A 41 -0.62 4.90 12.03
CA LEU A 41 -1.19 5.91 12.92
C LEU A 41 -0.67 5.76 14.35
N GLU A 42 -0.61 4.54 14.89
CA GLU A 42 -0.06 4.29 16.23
C GLU A 42 1.42 4.66 16.31
N ARG A 43 2.22 4.29 15.31
CA ARG A 43 3.63 4.68 15.21
C ARG A 43 3.79 6.20 15.17
N GLY A 44 2.95 6.88 14.39
CA GLY A 44 2.95 8.35 14.32
C GLY A 44 2.69 9.00 15.67
N ARG A 45 1.73 8.48 16.45
CA ARG A 45 1.44 8.95 17.82
C ARG A 45 2.66 8.79 18.74
N LEU A 46 3.32 7.63 18.72
CA LEU A 46 4.49 7.36 19.55
C LEU A 46 5.70 8.23 19.16
N MET A 47 5.89 8.48 17.86
CA MET A 47 6.95 9.37 17.39
C MET A 47 6.69 10.81 17.85
N ASN A 48 5.47 11.31 17.70
CA ASN A 48 5.12 12.66 18.17
C ASN A 48 5.36 12.79 19.68
N HIS A 49 4.90 11.82 20.48
CA HIS A 49 5.16 11.78 21.92
C HIS A 49 6.65 11.82 22.26
N THR A 50 7.46 11.05 21.54
CA THR A 50 8.93 11.03 21.70
C THR A 50 9.56 12.39 21.43
N PHE A 51 9.08 13.14 20.43
CA PHE A 51 9.62 14.44 20.05
C PHE A 51 9.12 15.60 20.90
N GLU A 52 7.89 15.49 21.43
CA GLU A 52 7.27 16.50 22.29
C GLU A 52 7.76 16.39 23.74
N THR A 53 8.14 15.19 24.17
CA THR A 53 8.64 14.96 25.53
C THR A 53 10.12 15.36 25.64
N PRO A 54 10.52 16.21 26.61
CA PRO A 54 11.91 16.55 26.83
C PRO A 54 12.75 15.30 27.17
N SER A 55 13.79 15.03 26.39
CA SER A 55 14.74 13.96 26.65
C SER A 55 16.13 14.32 26.12
N ASP A 56 17.15 13.56 26.55
CA ASP A 56 18.45 13.63 25.93
C ASP A 56 18.41 12.98 24.54
N LYS A 57 18.31 13.83 23.52
CA LYS A 57 18.28 13.40 22.11
C LYS A 57 19.55 12.67 21.68
N SER A 58 20.67 12.87 22.39
CA SER A 58 21.91 12.13 22.09
C SER A 58 21.76 10.64 22.41
N ALA A 59 21.06 10.31 23.50
CA ALA A 59 20.78 8.94 23.91
C ALA A 59 19.82 8.22 22.93
N LEU A 60 18.99 8.96 22.20
CA LEU A 60 18.05 8.40 21.21
C LEU A 60 18.60 8.35 19.78
N SER A 61 19.83 8.84 19.54
CA SER A 61 20.35 9.06 18.19
C SER A 61 20.34 7.79 17.33
N ASP A 62 20.76 6.66 17.89
CA ASP A 62 20.86 5.41 17.13
C ASP A 62 19.47 4.84 16.80
N LYS A 63 18.52 4.92 17.75
CA LYS A 63 17.12 4.51 17.54
C LYS A 63 16.43 5.37 16.47
N ILE A 64 16.74 6.67 16.42
CA ILE A 64 16.25 7.58 15.36
C ILE A 64 16.80 7.17 13.99
N LYS A 65 18.08 6.79 13.90
CA LYS A 65 18.66 6.27 12.64
C LYS A 65 18.00 4.98 12.19
N GLU A 66 17.66 4.10 13.13
CA GLU A 66 16.91 2.88 12.83
C GLU A 66 15.51 3.17 12.30
N LEU A 67 14.79 4.12 12.92
CA LEU A 67 13.49 4.57 12.42
C LEU A 67 13.59 5.16 11.00
N ALA A 68 14.63 5.93 10.70
CA ALA A 68 14.85 6.47 9.36
C ALA A 68 15.08 5.38 8.31
N LYS A 69 15.86 4.35 8.65
CA LYS A 69 16.05 3.17 7.80
C LYS A 69 14.73 2.44 7.57
N LEU A 70 13.95 2.24 8.63
CA LEU A 70 12.64 1.59 8.56
C LEU A 70 11.66 2.37 7.67
N GLN A 71 11.60 3.69 7.83
CA GLN A 71 10.77 4.56 7.00
C GLN A 71 11.13 4.48 5.51
N THR A 72 12.42 4.29 5.19
CA THR A 72 12.87 4.09 3.80
C THR A 72 12.32 2.79 3.22
N LYS A 73 12.32 1.69 4.00
CA LYS A 73 11.75 0.40 3.60
C LYS A 73 10.23 0.50 3.39
N ILE A 74 9.51 1.08 4.34
CA ILE A 74 8.05 1.30 4.24
C ILE A 74 7.72 2.12 2.99
N THR A 75 8.46 3.20 2.76
CA THR A 75 8.25 4.07 1.58
C THR A 75 8.50 3.31 0.27
N PHE A 76 9.50 2.44 0.24
CA PHE A 76 9.78 1.59 -0.92
C PHE A 76 8.63 0.62 -1.20
N GLU A 77 8.16 -0.10 -0.18
CA GLU A 77 7.04 -1.04 -0.33
C GLU A 77 5.74 -0.35 -0.75
N ALA A 78 5.42 0.81 -0.17
CA ALA A 78 4.25 1.59 -0.58
C ALA A 78 4.33 2.01 -2.06
N LYS A 79 5.51 2.43 -2.55
CA LYS A 79 5.72 2.73 -3.97
C LYS A 79 5.59 1.50 -4.86
N ARG A 80 6.10 0.35 -4.42
CA ARG A 80 5.99 -0.93 -5.13
C ARG A 80 4.52 -1.33 -5.27
N LEU A 81 3.76 -1.29 -4.17
CA LEU A 81 2.32 -1.60 -4.15
C LEU A 81 1.54 -0.67 -5.08
N HIS A 82 1.79 0.64 -5.00
CA HIS A 82 1.16 1.60 -5.90
C HIS A 82 1.45 1.30 -7.39
N GLY A 83 2.69 0.92 -7.71
CA GLY A 83 3.08 0.49 -9.04
C GLY A 83 2.31 -0.75 -9.51
N ALA A 84 2.21 -1.77 -8.66
CA ALA A 84 1.46 -3.00 -8.95
C ALA A 84 -0.02 -2.72 -9.24
N ILE A 85 -0.69 -1.92 -8.40
CA ILE A 85 -2.10 -1.53 -8.58
C ILE A 85 -2.29 -0.79 -9.92
N ARG A 86 -1.38 0.13 -10.26
CA ARG A 86 -1.45 0.86 -11.53
C ARG A 86 -1.34 -0.07 -12.73
N ASP A 87 -0.43 -1.04 -12.67
CA ASP A 87 -0.19 -1.98 -13.75
C ASP A 87 -1.39 -2.94 -13.91
N GLU A 88 -1.98 -3.41 -12.81
CA GLU A 88 -3.23 -4.19 -12.80
C GLU A 88 -4.41 -3.42 -13.41
N LEU A 89 -4.63 -2.18 -13.00
CA LEU A 89 -5.67 -1.32 -13.57
C LEU A 89 -5.49 -1.12 -15.08
N THR A 90 -4.24 -0.98 -15.52
CA THR A 90 -3.90 -0.85 -16.94
C THR A 90 -4.21 -2.14 -17.69
N ALA A 91 -3.86 -3.29 -17.12
CA ALA A 91 -4.16 -4.60 -17.68
C ALA A 91 -5.68 -4.84 -17.79
N LEU A 92 -6.45 -4.53 -16.75
CA LEU A 92 -7.90 -4.65 -16.73
C LEU A 92 -8.57 -3.76 -17.79
N ARG A 93 -8.11 -2.51 -17.95
CA ARG A 93 -8.58 -1.62 -19.04
C ARG A 93 -8.28 -2.21 -20.41
N GLY A 94 -7.10 -2.78 -20.59
CA GLY A 94 -6.71 -3.48 -21.82
C GLY A 94 -7.61 -4.68 -22.13
N GLN A 95 -7.90 -5.51 -21.12
CA GLN A 95 -8.81 -6.65 -21.24
C GLN A 95 -10.24 -6.22 -21.57
N SER A 96 -10.77 -5.19 -20.87
CA SER A 96 -12.09 -4.62 -21.14
C SER A 96 -12.20 -4.08 -22.57
N ARG A 97 -11.17 -3.39 -23.05
CA ARG A 97 -11.10 -2.93 -24.45
C ARG A 97 -11.13 -4.10 -25.44
N ARG A 98 -10.36 -5.17 -25.19
CA ARG A 98 -10.36 -6.38 -26.05
C ARG A 98 -11.74 -7.05 -26.07
N ILE A 99 -12.36 -7.28 -24.91
CA ILE A 99 -13.69 -7.87 -24.81
C ILE A 99 -14.72 -7.03 -25.57
N SER A 100 -14.67 -5.70 -25.41
CA SER A 100 -15.53 -4.78 -26.17
C SER A 100 -15.31 -4.92 -27.68
N SER A 101 -14.05 -4.95 -28.13
CA SER A 101 -13.73 -5.16 -29.56
C SER A 101 -14.22 -6.51 -30.10
N TYR A 102 -14.09 -7.60 -29.35
CA TYR A 102 -14.65 -8.90 -29.74
C TYR A 102 -16.18 -8.86 -29.80
N SER A 103 -16.84 -8.22 -28.83
CA SER A 103 -18.30 -8.07 -28.82
C SER A 103 -18.81 -7.24 -30.01
N GLN A 104 -18.03 -6.24 -30.43
CA GLN A 104 -18.35 -5.40 -31.58
C GLN A 104 -18.09 -6.14 -32.90
N ALA A 105 -16.99 -6.89 -33.02
CA ALA A 105 -16.71 -7.74 -34.18
C ALA A 105 -17.75 -8.86 -34.35
N ALA A 106 -18.21 -9.47 -33.25
CA ALA A 106 -19.27 -10.47 -33.27
C ALA A 106 -20.62 -9.88 -33.73
N LYS A 107 -20.92 -8.62 -33.41
CA LYS A 107 -22.13 -7.91 -33.88
C LYS A 107 -22.04 -7.46 -35.34
N VAL A 108 -20.84 -7.27 -35.89
CA VAL A 108 -20.60 -6.72 -37.25
C VAL A 108 -20.36 -7.84 -38.28
N THR A 109 -20.68 -9.09 -37.99
CA THR A 109 -20.66 -10.15 -39.00
C THR A 109 -22.05 -10.36 -39.62
N PRO A 110 -22.46 -9.65 -40.69
CA PRO A 110 -23.46 -10.19 -41.57
C PRO A 110 -22.80 -11.34 -42.33
N ILE A 111 -23.25 -12.57 -42.08
CA ILE A 111 -23.01 -13.71 -42.98
C ILE A 111 -23.84 -13.43 -44.26
N SER A 112 -23.40 -12.47 -45.05
CA SER A 112 -23.82 -12.32 -46.43
C SER A 112 -23.03 -13.35 -47.23
N SER A 113 -23.55 -14.56 -47.20
CA SER A 113 -23.11 -15.67 -48.01
C SER A 113 -23.35 -15.32 -49.49
N ARG A 114 -22.36 -14.72 -50.16
CA ARG A 114 -22.36 -14.53 -51.63
C ARG A 114 -22.15 -15.86 -52.37
N PHE A 115 -22.86 -16.92 -51.97
CA PHE A 115 -22.91 -18.15 -52.74
C PHE A 115 -23.93 -17.99 -53.87
N VAL A 116 -23.39 -17.82 -55.07
CA VAL A 116 -23.79 -18.49 -56.31
C VAL A 116 -25.30 -18.58 -56.58
N ASN A 117 -25.80 -17.72 -57.47
CA ASN A 117 -26.90 -18.08 -58.35
C ASN A 117 -26.37 -18.09 -59.79
N ARG A 118 -25.92 -19.27 -60.24
CA ARG A 118 -25.71 -19.57 -61.66
C ARG A 118 -26.92 -20.40 -62.10
N ALA A 119 -28.00 -19.71 -62.45
CA ALA A 119 -29.04 -20.22 -63.36
C ALA A 119 -28.78 -19.46 -64.67
N GLY A 120 -28.58 -20.07 -65.82
CA GLY A 120 -29.26 -21.22 -66.40
C GLY A 120 -29.56 -20.78 -67.82
#